data_AF-L0H0D1-F1
#
_entry.id   AF-L0H0D1-F1
#
_cell.length_a   1.000
_cell.length_b   1.000
_cell.length_c   1.000
_cell.angle_alpha   90.00
_cell.angle_beta   90.00
_cell.angle_gamma   90.00
#
_symmetry.space_group_name_H-M   'P 1'
#
loop_
_entity.id
_entity.type
_entity.pdbx_description
1 polymer ?
#
loop_
_entity_poly.entity_id
_entity_poly.type
_entity_poly.pdbx_seq_one_letter_code
_entity_poly.pdbx_strand_id
1 'polypeptide(L)' 'MYKLWQILDPRGILLLIAVFQVAIGLLIHILLLSTVDLNWWEDGRPSPLKAAAAYERSQAGLPY' A
#
# COMPACT_ATOMS: atom_id res chain seq x y z
N MET A 1 -13.76 -30.51 -9.80
CA MET A 1 -12.33 -30.54 -10.18
C MET A 1 -11.43 -30.83 -8.97
N TYR A 2 -11.69 -31.91 -8.22
CA TYR A 2 -10.86 -32.27 -7.06
C TYR A 2 -9.68 -33.16 -7.44
N LYS A 3 -9.75 -33.82 -8.62
CA LYS A 3 -8.69 -34.72 -9.14
C LYS A 3 -7.35 -34.02 -9.34
N LEU A 4 -7.34 -32.68 -9.46
CA LEU A 4 -6.12 -31.89 -9.57
C LEU A 4 -5.21 -32.09 -8.34
N TRP A 5 -5.80 -32.24 -7.16
CA TRP A 5 -5.09 -32.50 -5.90
C TRP A 5 -4.58 -33.95 -5.76
N GLN A 6 -4.93 -34.84 -6.68
CA GLN A 6 -4.39 -36.21 -6.71
C GLN A 6 -3.06 -36.28 -7.47
N ILE A 7 -2.78 -35.29 -8.32
CA ILE A 7 -1.57 -35.22 -9.16
C ILE A 7 -0.60 -34.17 -8.60
N LEU A 8 -1.12 -33.09 -8.03
CA LEU A 8 -0.34 -31.99 -7.48
C LEU A 8 -0.24 -32.12 -5.96
N ASP A 9 0.98 -32.04 -5.43
CA ASP A 9 1.21 -32.03 -3.98
C ASP A 9 0.59 -30.77 -3.36
N PRO A 10 -0.48 -30.91 -2.53
CA PRO A 10 -1.27 -29.77 -2.08
C PRO A 10 -0.46 -28.79 -1.23
N ARG A 11 0.46 -29.30 -0.42
CA ARG A 11 1.34 -28.49 0.44
C ARG A 11 2.30 -27.62 -0.40
N GLY A 12 2.88 -28.20 -1.45
CA GLY A 12 3.82 -27.51 -2.33
C GLY A 12 3.14 -26.39 -3.10
N ILE A 13 1.94 -26.65 -3.64
CA ILE A 13 1.16 -25.64 -4.36
C ILE A 13 0.72 -24.48 -3.46
N LEU A 14 0.26 -24.78 -2.23
CA LEU A 14 -0.11 -23.73 -1.28
C LEU A 14 1.08 -22.83 -0.94
N LEU A 15 2.28 -23.41 -0.73
CA LEU A 15 3.49 -22.64 -0.50
C LEU A 15 3.88 -21.81 -1.73
N LEU A 16 3.83 -22.39 -2.93
CA LEU A 16 4.14 -21.69 -4.18
C LEU A 16 3.22 -20.49 -4.38
N ILE A 17 1.90 -20.66 -4.21
CA ILE A 17 0.92 -19.58 -4.35
C ILE A 17 1.16 -18.51 -3.29
N ALA A 18 1.40 -18.89 -2.03
CA ALA A 18 1.64 -17.93 -0.96
C ALA A 18 2.89 -17.07 -1.25
N VAL A 19 4.01 -17.70 -1.59
CA VAL A 19 5.26 -17.01 -1.91
C VAL A 19 5.10 -16.15 -3.16
N PHE A 20 4.46 -16.68 -4.21
CA PHE A 20 4.23 -15.95 -5.45
C PHE A 20 3.34 -14.72 -5.24
N GLN A 21 2.24 -14.85 -4.49
CA GLN A 21 1.33 -13.75 -4.19
C GLN A 21 1.99 -12.68 -3.33
N VAL A 22 2.77 -13.06 -2.32
CA VAL A 22 3.53 -12.10 -1.51
C VAL A 22 4.58 -11.39 -2.36
N ALA A 23 5.34 -12.12 -3.18
CA ALA A 23 6.36 -11.53 -4.03
C ALA A 23 5.77 -10.53 -5.04
N ILE A 24 4.69 -10.91 -5.75
CA ILE A 24 4.06 -10.02 -6.72
C ILE A 24 3.36 -8.84 -6.02
N GLY A 25 2.75 -9.06 -4.85
CA GLY A 25 2.15 -7.99 -4.05
C GLY A 25 3.20 -6.94 -3.67
N LEU A 26 4.33 -7.37 -3.09
CA LEU A 26 5.42 -6.46 -2.73
C LEU A 26 6.00 -5.75 -3.97
N LEU A 27 6.21 -6.48 -5.06
CA LEU A 27 6.71 -5.91 -6.31
C LEU A 27 5.81 -4.78 -6.82
N ILE A 28 4.49 -5.00 -6.83
CA ILE A 28 3.52 -3.99 -7.28
C ILE A 28 3.57 -2.76 -6.37
N HIS A 29 3.59 -2.94 -5.04
CA HIS A 29 3.64 -1.80 -4.11
C HIS A 29 4.92 -0.98 -4.32
N ILE A 30 6.08 -1.64 -4.36
CA ILE A 30 7.37 -0.96 -4.57
C ILE A 30 7.38 -0.23 -5.91
N LEU A 31 6.80 -0.82 -6.96
CA LEU A 31 6.69 -0.18 -8.27
C LEU A 31 5.82 1.08 -8.22
N LEU A 32 4.68 1.04 -7.53
CA LEU A 32 3.82 2.21 -7.34
C LEU A 32 4.51 3.31 -6.54
N LEU A 33 5.17 2.96 -5.43
CA LEU A 33 5.94 3.91 -4.62
C LEU A 33 7.10 4.54 -5.40
N SER A 34 7.65 3.86 -6.41
CA SER A 34 8.74 4.40 -7.22
C SER A 34 8.27 5.46 -8.22
N THR A 35 6.96 5.64 -8.41
CA THR A 35 6.41 6.64 -9.35
C THR A 35 6.18 7.98 -8.65
N VAL A 36 6.34 9.08 -9.39
CA VAL A 36 6.17 10.44 -8.84
C VAL A 36 4.73 10.71 -8.41
N ASP A 37 3.74 10.17 -9.12
CA ASP A 37 2.33 10.51 -8.93
C ASP A 37 1.60 9.57 -7.96
N LEU A 38 1.97 8.27 -7.92
CA LEU A 38 1.28 7.28 -7.09
C LEU A 38 1.99 7.00 -5.76
N ASN A 39 3.12 7.67 -5.49
CA ASN A 39 3.81 7.53 -4.22
C ASN A 39 3.07 8.27 -3.10
N TRP A 40 2.23 7.52 -2.39
CA TRP A 40 1.44 8.06 -1.28
C TRP A 40 2.27 8.45 -0.04
N TRP A 41 3.57 8.09 0.04
CA TRP A 41 4.43 8.57 1.13
C TRP A 41 4.87 10.02 0.93
N GLU A 42 5.01 10.43 -0.33
CA GLU A 42 5.52 11.75 -0.71
C GLU A 42 4.42 12.68 -1.27
N ASP A 43 3.20 12.17 -1.51
CA ASP A 43 2.05 12.92 -2.03
C ASP A 43 1.54 14.03 -1.07
N GLY A 44 2.06 14.10 0.16
CA GLY A 44 1.70 15.17 1.11
C GLY A 44 0.25 15.10 1.61
N ARG A 45 -0.40 13.92 1.50
CA ARG A 45 -1.81 13.70 1.85
C ARG A 45 -2.02 12.66 2.96
N PRO A 46 -3.06 12.84 3.80
CA PRO A 46 -3.80 14.08 3.96
C PRO A 46 -2.84 15.17 4.44
N SER A 47 -2.96 16.38 3.87
CA SER A 47 -2.22 17.55 4.35
C SER A 47 -2.29 17.52 5.87
N PRO A 48 -1.15 17.54 6.60
CA PRO A 48 -1.15 17.21 8.02
C PRO A 48 -2.24 18.04 8.67
N LEU A 49 -3.34 17.39 9.06
CA LEU A 49 -4.60 18.08 9.37
C LEU A 49 -4.39 19.13 10.46
N LYS A 50 -3.38 18.92 11.32
CA LYS A 50 -2.93 19.88 12.33
C LYS A 50 -2.13 21.05 11.76
N ALA A 51 -1.25 20.84 10.78
CA ALA A 51 -0.46 21.91 10.18
C ALA A 51 -1.28 22.76 9.19
N ALA A 52 -2.17 22.14 8.41
CA ALA A 52 -3.10 22.87 7.55
C ALA A 52 -4.14 23.65 8.37
N ALA A 53 -4.74 23.04 9.40
CA ALA A 53 -5.66 23.76 10.27
C ALA A 53 -4.95 24.82 11.14
N ALA A 54 -3.69 24.61 11.54
CA ALA A 54 -2.90 25.62 12.23
C ALA A 54 -2.49 26.78 11.31
N TYR A 55 -2.21 26.50 10.03
CA TYR A 55 -1.94 27.53 9.01
C TYR A 55 -3.20 28.33 8.66
N GLU A 56 -4.35 27.68 8.49
CA GLU A 56 -5.63 28.38 8.30
C GLU A 56 -6.02 29.21 9.53
N ARG A 57 -5.81 28.69 10.75
CA ARG A 57 -6.06 29.46 11.98
C ARG A 57 -5.08 30.64 12.16
N SER A 58 -3.82 30.48 11.79
CA SER A 58 -2.83 31.56 11.88
C SER A 58 -3.10 32.66 10.86
N GLN A 59 -3.60 32.31 9.66
CA GLN A 59 -4.08 33.26 8.67
C GLN A 59 -5.39 33.95 9.07
N ALA A 60 -6.26 33.29 9.83
CA ALA A 60 -7.51 33.85 10.33
C ALA A 60 -7.33 34.81 11.53
N GLY A 61 -6.12 34.98 12.07
CA GLY A 61 -5.82 35.93 13.15
C GLY A 61 -6.53 35.62 14.47
N LEU A 62 -6.99 34.39 14.67
CA LEU A 62 -7.67 33.98 15.90
C LEU A 62 -6.62 33.65 16.99
N PRO A 63 -6.82 34.09 18.25
CA PRO A 63 -5.94 33.72 19.35
C PRO A 63 -6.03 32.20 19.65
N TYR A 64 -4.98 31.71 20.32
CA TYR A 64 -4.74 30.28 20.63
C TYR A 64 -5.89 29.61 21.40
#